data_AF-W5PLC1-F1
#
_entry.id   AF-W5PLC1-F1
#
_cell.length_a   1.000
_cell.length_b   1.000
_cell.length_c   1.000
_cell.angle_alpha   90.00
_cell.angle_beta   90.00
_cell.angle_gamma   90.00
#
_symmetry.space_group_name_H-M   'P 1'
#
loop_
_entity.id
_entity.type
_entity.pdbx_description
1 polymer ?
#
loop_
_entity_poly.entity_id
_entity_poly.type
_entity_poly.pdbx_seq_one_letter_code
_entity_poly.pdbx_strand_id
1 'polypeptide(L)'
;MTPRRRILAVLAAVCILLLLRSHGAPVSPTGTQLLLCQSHERCGDQFYDPRQYCCYDDAVVPLGRTRKCGSCTFRVCFEQCCPWLVNRPQESFVVKVKGQNCYSAPSLDDRVCGSSIS
;
A
#
# COMPACT_ATOMS: atom_id res chain seq x y z
N MET A 1 41.73 26.56 57.92
CA MET A 1 40.69 25.67 57.35
C MET A 1 40.30 26.15 55.94
N THR A 2 41.12 25.93 54.92
CA THR A 2 40.86 26.47 53.56
C THR A 2 41.54 25.78 52.37
N PRO A 3 42.55 24.86 52.49
CA PRO A 3 43.16 24.28 51.30
C PRO A 3 42.34 23.13 50.71
N ARG A 4 41.78 22.25 51.56
CA ARG A 4 41.03 21.05 51.11
C ARG A 4 39.72 21.38 50.39
N ARG A 5 39.03 22.43 50.83
CA ARG A 5 37.76 22.90 50.21
C ARG A 5 38.00 23.50 48.81
N ARG A 6 39.13 24.18 48.61
CA ARG A 6 39.55 24.73 47.31
C ARG A 6 39.87 23.62 46.31
N ILE A 7 40.59 22.58 46.76
CA ILE A 7 40.94 21.42 45.93
C ILE A 7 39.69 20.67 45.46
N LEU A 8 38.74 20.41 46.37
CA LEU A 8 37.47 19.75 46.03
C LEU A 8 36.64 20.55 45.03
N ALA A 9 36.61 21.89 45.16
CA ALA A 9 35.89 22.76 44.23
C ALA A 9 36.51 22.75 42.82
N VAL A 10 37.85 22.74 42.72
CA VAL A 10 38.55 22.66 41.44
C VAL A 10 38.32 21.31 40.77
N LEU A 11 38.39 20.21 41.52
CA LEU A 11 38.12 18.86 41.00
C LEU A 11 36.68 18.74 40.48
N ALA A 12 35.70 19.27 41.22
CA ALA A 12 34.30 19.27 40.78
C ALA A 12 34.10 20.06 39.48
N ALA A 13 34.71 21.25 39.37
CA ALA A 13 34.62 22.06 38.16
C ALA A 13 35.25 21.38 36.94
N VAL A 14 36.40 20.72 37.12
CA VAL A 14 37.07 19.94 36.06
C VAL A 14 36.21 18.76 35.62
N CYS A 15 35.60 18.01 36.55
CA CYS A 15 34.69 16.91 36.22
C CYS A 15 33.47 17.39 35.42
N ILE A 16 32.87 18.51 35.82
CA ILE A 16 31.72 19.10 35.12
C ILE A 16 32.14 19.52 33.69
N LEU A 17 33.28 20.18 33.52
CA LEU A 17 33.81 20.56 32.20
C LEU A 17 34.09 19.35 31.30
N LEU A 18 34.59 18.25 31.86
CA LEU A 18 34.84 17.01 31.13
C LEU A 18 33.52 16.34 30.71
N LEU A 19 32.53 16.30 31.60
CA LEU A 19 31.20 15.77 31.30
C LEU A 19 30.51 16.59 30.20
N LEU A 20 30.51 17.92 30.31
CA LEU A 20 29.92 18.80 29.29
C LEU A 20 30.59 18.65 27.92
N ARG A 21 31.91 18.41 27.88
CA ARG A 21 32.64 18.13 26.62
C ARG A 21 32.32 16.77 26.02
N SER A 22 31.84 15.81 26.82
CA SER A 22 31.46 14.47 26.33
C SER A 22 30.07 14.41 25.69
N HIS A 23 29.20 15.40 25.95
CA HIS A 23 27.83 15.47 25.43
C HIS A 23 27.70 16.01 24.00
N GLY A 24 28.79 16.08 23.23
CA GLY A 24 28.84 16.84 21.98
C GLY A 24 29.61 16.17 20.85
N ALA A 25 29.44 14.87 20.64
CA ALA A 25 29.64 14.32 19.31
C ALA A 25 28.24 14.06 18.73
N PRO A 26 27.75 14.88 17.78
CA PRO A 26 26.62 14.44 16.99
C PRO A 26 27.09 13.17 16.28
N VAL A 27 26.59 12.02 16.72
CA VAL A 27 26.63 10.81 15.92
C VAL A 27 25.71 11.09 14.73
N SER A 28 26.24 11.80 13.73
CA SER A 28 25.62 11.80 12.42
C SER A 28 25.58 10.33 12.03
N PRO A 29 24.39 9.75 11.81
CA PRO A 29 24.28 8.35 11.44
C PRO A 29 25.17 8.15 10.22
N THR A 30 26.26 7.40 10.39
CA THR A 30 27.17 7.09 9.29
C THR A 30 26.41 6.17 8.36
N GLY A 31 25.79 6.77 7.35
CA GLY A 31 24.89 6.11 6.43
C GLY A 31 23.55 6.82 6.40
N THR A 32 23.34 7.63 5.37
CA THR A 32 22.01 7.80 4.77
C THR A 32 21.54 6.44 4.26
N GLN A 33 21.22 5.52 5.16
CA GLN A 33 20.30 4.44 4.83
C GLN A 33 18.95 5.13 4.66
N LEU A 34 18.70 5.58 3.43
CA LEU A 34 17.39 5.94 2.95
C LEU A 34 16.51 4.72 3.24
N LEU A 35 15.78 4.76 4.35
CA LEU A 35 14.72 3.81 4.66
C LEU A 35 13.64 4.06 3.60
N LEU A 36 13.75 3.39 2.45
CA LEU A 36 12.63 3.31 1.51
C LEU A 36 11.56 2.47 2.19
N CYS A 37 10.55 3.13 2.75
CA CYS A 37 9.30 2.47 3.07
C CYS A 37 8.73 1.91 1.76
N GLN A 38 8.78 0.59 1.57
CA GLN A 38 8.00 -0.05 0.53
C GLN A 38 6.53 0.29 0.79
N SER A 39 5.88 0.95 -0.17
CA SER A 39 4.44 1.16 -0.15
C SER A 39 3.77 -0.22 -0.20
N HIS A 40 3.38 -0.74 0.96
CA HIS A 40 2.51 -1.90 1.00
C HIS A 40 1.08 -1.41 0.78
N GLU A 41 0.43 -1.95 -0.24
CA GLU A 41 -1.00 -1.79 -0.40
C GLU A 41 -1.73 -2.52 0.72
N ARG A 42 -2.83 -1.92 1.18
CA ARG A 42 -3.69 -2.48 2.21
C ARG A 42 -5.05 -2.79 1.62
N CYS A 43 -5.63 -3.89 2.09
CA CYS A 43 -7.02 -4.25 1.88
C CYS A 43 -7.67 -4.30 3.28
N GLY A 44 -8.39 -3.24 3.65
CA GLY A 44 -8.77 -3.01 5.05
C GLY A 44 -7.52 -2.93 5.94
N ASP A 45 -7.43 -3.86 6.90
CA ASP A 45 -6.32 -3.96 7.85
C ASP A 45 -5.19 -4.90 7.40
N GLN A 46 -5.37 -5.61 6.28
CA GLN A 46 -4.39 -6.58 5.79
C GLN A 46 -3.45 -5.95 4.78
N PHE A 47 -2.14 -6.15 4.97
CA PHE A 47 -1.14 -5.90 3.94
C PHE A 47 -1.05 -7.09 3.00
N TYR A 48 -0.76 -6.85 1.72
CA TYR A 48 -0.53 -7.90 0.74
C TYR A 48 0.60 -7.55 -0.22
N ASP A 49 1.19 -8.56 -0.86
CA ASP A 49 2.13 -8.36 -1.96
C ASP A 49 1.34 -8.11 -3.26
N PRO A 50 1.39 -6.89 -3.84
CA PRO A 50 0.65 -6.56 -5.06
C PRO A 50 1.13 -7.34 -6.29
N ARG A 51 2.29 -8.02 -6.22
CA ARG A 51 2.77 -8.92 -7.28
C ARG A 51 2.07 -10.27 -7.30
N GLN A 52 1.39 -10.64 -6.21
CA GLN A 52 0.76 -11.95 -6.05
C GLN A 52 -0.74 -11.86 -5.73
N TYR A 53 -1.18 -10.77 -5.12
CA TYR A 53 -2.54 -10.58 -4.64
C TYR A 53 -3.08 -9.19 -5.01
N CYS A 54 -4.41 -9.05 -4.93
CA CYS A 54 -5.08 -7.76 -5.01
C CYS A 54 -6.21 -7.68 -3.96
N CYS A 55 -6.67 -6.46 -3.69
CA CYS A 55 -7.88 -6.23 -2.91
C CYS A 55 -9.13 -6.29 -3.79
N TYR A 56 -10.09 -7.15 -3.41
CA TYR A 56 -11.37 -7.29 -4.09
C TYR A 56 -12.48 -7.63 -3.08
N ASP A 57 -13.56 -6.86 -3.07
CA ASP A 57 -14.65 -6.94 -2.08
C ASP A 57 -14.11 -7.00 -0.64
N ASP A 58 -13.18 -6.09 -0.30
CA ASP A 58 -12.50 -6.01 1.00
C ASP A 58 -11.74 -7.28 1.43
N ALA A 59 -11.46 -8.18 0.50
CA ALA A 59 -10.67 -9.38 0.71
C ALA A 59 -9.40 -9.40 -0.14
N VAL A 60 -8.30 -9.89 0.45
CA VAL A 60 -7.07 -10.19 -0.27
C VAL A 60 -7.27 -11.48 -1.07
N VAL A 61 -7.17 -11.39 -2.39
CA VAL A 61 -7.36 -12.52 -3.31
C VAL A 61 -6.16 -12.67 -4.25
N PRO A 62 -5.82 -13.89 -4.70
CA PRO A 62 -4.71 -14.09 -5.62
C PRO A 62 -5.01 -13.45 -6.99
N LEU A 63 -3.97 -12.99 -7.70
CA LEU A 63 -4.13 -12.37 -9.04
C LEU A 63 -4.83 -13.27 -10.07
N GLY A 64 -4.79 -14.59 -9.87
CA GLY A 64 -5.47 -15.59 -10.71
C GLY A 64 -6.97 -15.76 -10.39
N ARG A 65 -7.53 -15.07 -9.38
CA ARG A 65 -8.93 -15.23 -8.98
C ARG A 65 -9.88 -14.77 -10.08
N THR A 66 -10.84 -15.62 -10.42
CA THR A 66 -11.88 -15.34 -11.42
C THR A 66 -13.28 -15.37 -10.82
N ARG A 67 -14.22 -14.64 -11.44
CA ARG A 67 -15.68 -14.73 -11.19
C ARG A 67 -16.45 -14.81 -12.50
N LYS A 68 -17.71 -15.24 -12.43
CA LYS A 68 -18.63 -15.25 -13.59
C LYS A 68 -19.21 -13.87 -13.85
N CYS A 69 -19.47 -13.58 -15.12
CA CYS A 69 -20.15 -12.39 -15.61
C CYS A 69 -21.05 -12.83 -16.78
N GLY A 70 -22.29 -13.22 -16.47
CA GLY A 70 -23.14 -13.96 -17.40
C GLY A 70 -22.47 -15.27 -17.86
N SER A 71 -22.36 -15.43 -19.18
CA SER A 71 -21.69 -16.57 -19.82
C SER A 71 -20.15 -16.51 -19.81
N CYS A 72 -19.55 -15.37 -19.45
CA CYS A 72 -18.10 -15.23 -19.40
C CYS A 72 -17.54 -15.43 -17.98
N THR A 73 -16.21 -15.55 -17.91
CA THR A 73 -15.44 -15.32 -16.68
C THR A 73 -14.54 -14.09 -16.82
N PHE A 74 -14.24 -13.45 -15.70
CA PHE A 74 -13.30 -12.33 -15.64
C PHE A 74 -12.35 -12.47 -14.46
N ARG A 75 -11.16 -11.89 -14.58
CA ARG A 75 -10.13 -11.85 -13.52
C ARG A 75 -10.39 -10.65 -12.62
N VAL A 76 -10.75 -10.88 -11.37
CA VAL A 76 -11.28 -9.84 -10.46
C VAL A 76 -10.27 -8.73 -10.13
N CYS A 77 -8.97 -9.01 -10.28
CA CYS A 77 -7.92 -8.04 -10.02
C CYS A 77 -7.72 -7.03 -11.16
N PHE A 78 -8.05 -7.41 -12.40
CA PHE A 78 -7.72 -6.65 -13.61
C PHE A 78 -8.96 -6.19 -14.39
N GLU A 79 -10.09 -6.85 -14.16
CA GLU A 79 -11.31 -6.70 -14.93
C GLU A 79 -12.50 -6.49 -14.01
N GLN A 80 -13.56 -5.89 -14.53
CA GLN A 80 -14.84 -5.68 -13.86
C GLN A 80 -16.00 -6.10 -14.75
N CYS A 81 -17.04 -6.66 -14.14
CA CYS A 81 -18.28 -7.01 -14.82
C CYS A 81 -19.26 -5.83 -14.75
N CYS A 82 -19.67 -5.34 -15.91
CA CYS A 82 -20.60 -4.23 -16.06
C CYS A 82 -21.95 -4.74 -16.60
N PRO A 83 -23.09 -4.30 -16.04
CA PRO A 83 -24.38 -4.52 -16.68
C PRO A 83 -24.47 -3.70 -17.99
N TRP A 84 -24.90 -4.31 -19.08
CA TRP A 84 -25.06 -3.61 -20.35
C TRP A 84 -26.43 -2.92 -20.42
N LEU A 85 -26.46 -1.62 -20.14
CA LEU A 85 -27.71 -0.85 -20.04
C LEU A 85 -28.15 -0.18 -21.36
N VAL A 86 -27.44 -0.36 -22.47
CA VAL A 86 -27.75 0.35 -23.72
C VAL A 86 -28.59 -0.51 -24.67
N ASN A 87 -29.91 -0.25 -24.69
CA ASN A 87 -30.87 -0.57 -25.74
C ASN A 87 -30.90 -2.01 -26.31
N ARG A 88 -30.75 -3.06 -25.48
CA ARG A 88 -31.09 -4.45 -25.91
C ARG A 88 -32.12 -5.11 -24.99
N PRO A 89 -33.08 -5.89 -25.56
CA PRO A 89 -34.07 -6.63 -24.76
C PRO A 89 -33.50 -7.80 -23.94
N GLN A 90 -32.26 -8.22 -24.20
CA GLN A 90 -31.56 -9.26 -23.44
C GLN A 90 -30.53 -8.62 -22.52
N GLU A 91 -30.62 -8.94 -21.21
CA GLU A 91 -29.65 -8.58 -20.18
C GLU A 91 -28.26 -9.13 -20.54
N SER A 92 -27.49 -8.35 -21.29
CA SER A 92 -26.11 -8.70 -21.61
C SER A 92 -25.19 -8.07 -20.56
N PHE A 93 -24.05 -8.71 -20.34
CA PHE A 93 -23.01 -8.20 -19.47
C PHE A 93 -21.79 -7.89 -20.32
N VAL A 94 -20.97 -6.95 -19.86
CA VAL A 94 -19.69 -6.66 -20.49
C VAL A 94 -18.58 -6.70 -19.47
N VAL A 95 -17.52 -7.44 -19.79
CA VAL A 95 -16.28 -7.40 -19.03
C VAL A 95 -15.41 -6.29 -19.59
N LYS A 96 -15.03 -5.35 -18.72
CA LYS A 96 -14.12 -4.24 -19.02
C LYS A 96 -12.87 -4.31 -18.17
N VAL A 97 -11.82 -3.62 -18.57
CA VAL A 97 -10.63 -3.43 -17.74
C VAL A 97 -11.00 -2.56 -16.52
N LYS A 98 -10.47 -2.91 -15.35
CA LYS A 98 -10.73 -2.16 -14.11
C LYS A 98 -10.29 -0.70 -14.28
N GLY A 99 -11.13 0.22 -13.82
CA GLY A 99 -10.91 1.67 -13.97
C GLY A 99 -11.58 2.28 -15.21
N GLN A 100 -12.09 1.47 -16.14
CA GLN A 100 -12.97 1.97 -17.20
C GLN A 100 -14.40 2.21 -16.68
N ASN A 101 -15.11 3.16 -17.30
CA ASN A 101 -16.50 3.43 -16.96
C ASN A 101 -17.43 2.38 -17.60
N CYS A 102 -18.31 1.74 -16.82
CA CYS A 102 -19.30 0.79 -17.35
C CYS A 102 -20.27 1.41 -18.36
N TYR A 103 -20.52 2.72 -18.29
CA TYR A 103 -21.42 3.46 -19.17
C TYR A 103 -20.71 4.00 -20.43
N SER A 104 -19.40 3.82 -20.56
CA SER A 104 -18.70 4.21 -21.79
C SER A 104 -19.04 3.26 -22.93
N ALA A 105 -18.97 3.79 -24.15
CA ALA A 105 -19.09 2.99 -25.37
C ALA A 105 -18.12 1.79 -25.32
N PRO A 106 -18.48 0.66 -25.95
CA PRO A 106 -17.64 -0.52 -25.96
C PRO A 106 -16.29 -0.21 -26.62
N SER A 107 -15.21 -0.63 -25.95
CA SER A 107 -13.86 -0.60 -26.49
C SER A 107 -13.52 -1.92 -27.19
N LEU A 108 -12.43 -1.95 -27.94
CA LEU A 108 -11.98 -3.16 -28.64
C LEU A 108 -11.53 -4.27 -27.67
N ASP A 109 -11.15 -3.90 -26.45
CA ASP A 109 -10.77 -4.81 -25.37
C ASP A 109 -11.96 -5.34 -24.55
N ASP A 110 -13.18 -4.81 -24.78
CA ASP A 110 -14.36 -5.19 -24.02
C ASP A 110 -14.89 -6.56 -24.50
N ARG A 111 -15.24 -7.44 -23.55
CA ARG A 111 -15.86 -8.73 -23.87
C ARG A 111 -17.35 -8.71 -23.59
N VAL A 112 -18.16 -8.89 -24.62
CA VAL A 112 -19.62 -9.01 -24.49
C VAL A 112 -20.00 -10.43 -24.10
N CYS A 113 -20.84 -10.54 -23.08
CA CYS A 113 -21.24 -11.77 -22.43
C CYS A 113 -22.77 -11.89 -22.47
N GLY A 114 -23.27 -13.04 -22.92
CA GLY A 114 -24.70 -13.36 -22.88
C GLY A 114 -25.20 -13.59 -21.46
N SER A 115 -26.50 -13.41 -21.25
CA SER A 115 -27.19 -13.77 -20.01
C SER A 115 -26.98 -15.26 -19.72
N SER A 116 -26.49 -15.60 -18.53
CA SER A 116 -26.46 -16.99 -18.10
C SER A 116 -27.86 -17.42 -17.69
N ILE A 117 -28.44 -18.37 -18.43
CA ILE A 117 -29.63 -19.11 -17.97
C ILE A 117 -29.13 -20.00 -16.83
N SER A 118 -29.40 -19.61 -15.59
CA SER A 118 -29.23 -20.47 -14.41
C SER A 118 -30.58 -21.02 -13.98
#